data_AF-A0A7S3YQ05-F1
#
_entry.id   AF-A0A7S3YQ05-F1
#
_cell.length_a   1.000
_cell.length_b   1.000
_cell.length_c   1.000
_cell.angle_alpha   90.00
_cell.angle_beta   90.00
_cell.angle_gamma   90.00
#
_symmetry.space_group_name_H-M   'P 1'
#
loop_
_entity.id
_entity.type
_entity.pdbx_description
1 polymer ?
#
loop_
_entity_poly.entity_id
_entity_poly.type
_entity_poly.pdbx_seq_one_letter_code
_entity_poly.pdbx_strand_id
1 'polypeptide(L)'
;MGNRGINMTLKHISDGNSVFTFCRDLRYETIEQDFQACKNSMDPRAIMMFQHHNPFHAGGNLQMAEIHLHRGEFKIAADLIERAVYTYECGYHPKFNPLAENRRLHNQRNEDDEFFRALRRHIQCLARRGCVRAALETCKYALSLQPEADPLCLLSYIGFYAIRAKQYAWLTKFVNLFNKYPIPARYFPNLRFATALALLQMNRSTRKPPDKDDTPDKKRNGGADKATEALEAAVYLFPTVVHSLVTAVDAKILKQDTRWKFLQKANGSSGSAFVDKIAKIFAARSAVLWRGQEELDWLRTTASRVLSWGTWLFNTHTHHIHTHKECIHAKARGGEA
;
A
#
# COMPACT_ATOMS: atom_id res chain seq x y z
N MET A 1 0.87 -36.48 -8.38
CA MET A 1 -0.29 -35.61 -8.71
C MET A 1 -0.09 -35.14 -10.14
N GLY A 2 -1.00 -35.47 -11.06
CA GLY A 2 -0.80 -35.28 -12.50
C GLY A 2 -0.75 -33.80 -12.92
N ASN A 3 -0.03 -33.53 -14.01
CA ASN A 3 0.05 -32.23 -14.67
C ASN A 3 -1.36 -31.70 -14.95
N ARG A 4 -1.69 -30.51 -14.41
CA ARG A 4 -3.00 -29.83 -14.55
C ARG A 4 -3.04 -28.84 -15.71
N GLY A 5 -2.00 -28.85 -16.54
CA GLY A 5 -1.90 -28.06 -17.76
C GLY A 5 -1.30 -26.67 -17.59
N ILE A 6 -0.98 -26.26 -16.36
CA ILE A 6 -0.09 -25.12 -16.09
C ILE A 6 1.21 -25.65 -15.49
N ASN A 7 2.33 -25.25 -16.08
CA ASN A 7 3.67 -25.63 -15.65
C ASN A 7 4.58 -24.42 -15.61
N MET A 8 5.56 -24.41 -14.71
CA MET A 8 6.56 -23.36 -14.60
C MET A 8 7.85 -23.82 -15.25
N THR A 9 8.47 -22.93 -16.02
CA THR A 9 9.74 -23.16 -16.71
C THR A 9 10.81 -22.20 -16.20
N LEU A 10 12.04 -22.68 -16.03
CA LEU A 10 13.20 -21.83 -15.75
C LEU A 10 13.64 -21.19 -17.08
N LYS A 11 13.54 -19.86 -17.21
CA LYS A 11 13.95 -19.15 -18.42
C LYS A 11 15.46 -18.96 -18.47
N HIS A 12 16.03 -18.36 -17.43
CA HIS A 12 17.46 -18.08 -17.33
C HIS A 12 17.83 -17.78 -15.87
N ILE A 13 19.13 -17.62 -15.63
CA ILE A 13 19.68 -17.16 -14.35
C ILE A 13 20.39 -15.84 -14.63
N SER A 14 20.01 -14.76 -13.92
CA SER A 14 20.62 -13.42 -14.02
C SER A 14 20.96 -12.90 -12.64
N ASP A 15 22.18 -12.41 -12.46
CA ASP A 15 22.62 -11.74 -11.22
C ASP A 15 22.35 -12.55 -9.94
N GLY A 16 22.59 -13.87 -10.01
CA GLY A 16 22.32 -14.81 -8.92
C GLY A 16 20.85 -15.15 -8.70
N ASN A 17 19.92 -14.57 -9.46
CA ASN A 17 18.49 -14.86 -9.43
C ASN A 17 18.10 -15.85 -10.52
N SER A 18 17.34 -16.88 -10.13
CA SER A 18 16.66 -17.78 -11.08
C SER A 18 15.34 -17.17 -11.51
N VAL A 19 15.16 -17.00 -12.83
CA VAL A 19 13.99 -16.36 -13.43
C VAL A 19 13.08 -17.41 -14.07
N PHE A 20 11.85 -17.50 -13.59
CA PHE A 20 10.86 -18.49 -14.01
C PHE A 20 9.68 -17.83 -14.73
N THR A 21 8.87 -18.60 -15.46
CA THR A 21 7.59 -18.15 -16.02
C THR A 21 6.60 -19.31 -16.02
N PHE A 22 5.31 -19.03 -15.96
CA PHE A 22 4.29 -20.03 -16.23
C PHE A 22 4.07 -20.23 -17.73
N CYS A 23 3.73 -21.46 -18.10
CA CYS A 23 3.39 -21.88 -19.44
C CYS A 23 2.21 -22.84 -19.36
N ARG A 24 1.29 -22.74 -20.32
CA ARG A 24 0.15 -23.64 -20.46
C ARG A 24 0.48 -24.75 -21.46
N ASP A 25 0.01 -25.97 -21.20
CA ASP A 25 0.06 -27.05 -22.18
C ASP A 25 -1.09 -26.93 -23.19
N LEU A 26 -0.98 -27.66 -24.31
CA LEU A 26 -1.97 -27.61 -25.38
C LEU A 26 -3.40 -27.94 -24.89
N ARG A 27 -3.51 -28.85 -23.92
CA ARG A 27 -4.80 -29.22 -23.35
C ARG A 27 -5.41 -28.07 -22.54
N TYR A 28 -4.61 -27.37 -21.73
CA TYR A 28 -5.07 -26.20 -21.00
C TYR A 28 -5.48 -25.08 -21.97
N GLU A 29 -4.72 -24.86 -23.04
CA GLU A 29 -5.06 -23.87 -24.06
C GLU A 29 -6.40 -24.17 -24.75
N THR A 30 -6.70 -25.43 -25.07
CA THR A 30 -8.03 -25.81 -25.58
C THR A 30 -9.13 -25.48 -24.57
N ILE A 31 -8.93 -25.79 -23.29
CA ILE A 31 -9.90 -25.48 -22.22
C ILE A 31 -10.05 -23.96 -22.02
N GLU A 32 -8.97 -23.18 -22.17
CA GLU A 32 -9.01 -21.72 -22.09
C GLU A 32 -9.81 -21.11 -23.26
N GLN A 33 -9.74 -21.69 -24.47
CA GLN A 33 -10.58 -21.26 -25.59
C GLN A 33 -12.08 -21.47 -25.30
N ASP A 34 -12.44 -22.62 -24.76
CA ASP A 34 -13.82 -22.91 -24.33
C ASP A 34 -14.28 -21.94 -23.22
N PHE A 35 -13.40 -21.66 -22.26
CA PHE A 35 -13.65 -20.69 -21.20
C PHE A 35 -13.92 -19.29 -21.77
N GLN A 36 -13.10 -18.87 -22.74
CA GLN A 36 -13.26 -17.55 -23.34
C GLN A 36 -14.56 -17.45 -24.14
N ALA A 37 -15.00 -18.54 -24.80
CA ALA A 37 -16.32 -18.61 -25.43
C ALA A 37 -17.46 -18.47 -24.39
N CYS A 38 -17.35 -19.15 -23.24
CA CYS A 38 -18.29 -19.01 -22.13
C CYS A 38 -18.31 -17.61 -21.51
N LYS A 39 -17.17 -16.92 -21.43
CA LYS A 39 -17.12 -15.52 -20.97
C LYS A 39 -17.77 -14.57 -21.97
N ASN A 40 -17.52 -14.78 -23.26
CA ASN A 40 -18.07 -13.95 -24.32
C ASN A 40 -19.59 -14.08 -24.47
N SER A 41 -20.19 -15.20 -24.04
CA SER A 41 -21.65 -15.37 -24.04
C SER A 41 -22.37 -14.52 -22.98
N MET A 42 -21.63 -13.96 -22.01
CA MET A 42 -22.18 -13.16 -20.90
C MET A 42 -23.25 -13.90 -20.06
N ASP A 43 -23.31 -15.23 -20.13
CA ASP A 43 -24.22 -16.06 -19.34
C ASP A 43 -23.50 -16.66 -18.12
N PRO A 44 -23.85 -16.25 -16.88
CA PRO A 44 -23.28 -16.84 -15.66
C PRO A 44 -23.48 -18.35 -15.55
N ARG A 45 -24.55 -18.92 -16.14
CA ARG A 45 -24.79 -20.37 -16.12
C ARG A 45 -23.76 -21.11 -16.98
N ALA A 46 -23.38 -20.56 -18.13
CA ALA A 46 -22.33 -21.13 -18.96
C ALA A 46 -21.00 -21.22 -18.21
N ILE A 47 -20.60 -20.15 -17.51
CA ILE A 47 -19.38 -20.13 -16.70
C ILE A 47 -19.45 -21.12 -15.53
N MET A 48 -20.62 -21.23 -14.88
CA MET A 48 -20.84 -22.19 -13.79
C MET A 48 -20.70 -23.64 -14.29
N MET A 49 -21.34 -23.97 -15.41
CA MET A 49 -21.22 -25.29 -16.02
C MET A 49 -19.78 -25.58 -16.46
N PHE A 50 -19.09 -24.61 -17.06
CA PHE A 50 -17.69 -24.72 -17.42
C PHE A 50 -16.81 -25.02 -16.20
N GLN A 51 -16.97 -24.27 -15.11
CA GLN A 51 -16.17 -24.43 -13.89
C GLN A 51 -16.42 -25.80 -13.23
N HIS A 52 -17.65 -26.31 -13.30
CA HIS A 52 -17.99 -27.63 -12.79
C HIS A 52 -17.25 -28.75 -13.54
N HIS A 53 -17.15 -28.66 -14.87
CA HIS A 53 -16.42 -29.62 -15.69
C HIS A 53 -14.90 -29.45 -15.61
N ASN A 54 -14.43 -28.21 -15.37
CA ASN A 54 -13.01 -27.85 -15.34
C ASN A 54 -12.59 -27.26 -13.99
N PRO A 55 -12.63 -28.05 -12.89
CA PRO A 55 -12.47 -27.53 -11.53
C PRO A 55 -11.08 -26.93 -11.26
N PHE A 56 -10.06 -27.26 -12.05
CA PHE A 56 -8.70 -26.74 -11.88
C PHE A 56 -8.33 -25.64 -12.88
N HIS A 57 -9.25 -25.20 -13.75
CA HIS A 57 -9.00 -24.06 -14.63
C HIS A 57 -8.92 -22.76 -13.81
N ALA A 58 -7.74 -22.12 -13.78
CA ALA A 58 -7.48 -20.97 -12.92
C ALA A 58 -8.40 -19.79 -13.25
N GLY A 59 -8.52 -19.45 -14.54
CA GLY A 59 -9.39 -18.36 -14.99
C GLY A 59 -10.87 -18.60 -14.68
N GLY A 60 -11.32 -19.84 -14.81
CA GLY A 60 -12.70 -20.26 -14.53
C GLY A 60 -13.03 -20.11 -13.05
N ASN A 61 -12.14 -20.59 -12.19
CA ASN A 61 -12.25 -20.43 -10.74
C ASN A 61 -12.25 -18.94 -10.34
N LEU A 62 -11.38 -18.11 -10.92
CA LEU A 62 -11.34 -16.68 -10.62
C LEU A 62 -12.60 -15.95 -11.08
N GLN A 63 -13.14 -16.27 -12.25
CA GLN A 63 -14.36 -15.66 -12.76
C GLN A 63 -15.60 -16.07 -11.95
N MET A 64 -15.71 -17.35 -11.59
CA MET A 64 -16.78 -17.80 -10.69
C MET A 64 -16.64 -17.20 -9.29
N ALA A 65 -15.43 -17.06 -8.77
CA ALA A 65 -15.20 -16.39 -7.51
C ALA A 65 -15.71 -14.94 -7.54
N GLU A 66 -15.54 -14.21 -8.64
CA GLU A 66 -16.11 -12.86 -8.80
C GLU A 66 -17.63 -12.85 -8.73
N ILE A 67 -18.30 -13.81 -9.40
CA ILE A 67 -19.76 -13.95 -9.33
C ILE A 67 -20.22 -14.18 -7.88
N HIS A 68 -19.57 -15.10 -7.16
CA HIS A 68 -19.87 -15.37 -5.75
C HIS A 68 -19.57 -14.17 -4.84
N LEU A 69 -18.49 -13.42 -5.11
CA LEU A 69 -18.18 -12.17 -4.39
C LEU A 69 -19.30 -11.14 -4.55
N HIS A 70 -19.86 -10.99 -5.74
CA HIS A 70 -20.99 -10.08 -6.00
C HIS A 70 -22.28 -10.51 -5.28
N ARG A 71 -22.47 -11.82 -5.07
CA ARG A 71 -23.61 -12.38 -4.32
C ARG A 71 -23.42 -12.38 -2.80
N GLY A 72 -22.26 -11.95 -2.30
CA GLY A 72 -21.93 -12.01 -0.87
C GLY A 72 -21.56 -13.40 -0.37
N GLU A 73 -21.37 -14.38 -1.27
CA GLU A 73 -21.01 -15.76 -0.96
C GLU A 73 -19.50 -15.91 -0.76
N PHE A 74 -18.96 -15.19 0.24
CA PHE A 74 -17.52 -14.99 0.41
C PHE A 74 -16.73 -16.27 0.68
N LYS A 75 -17.34 -17.26 1.34
CA LYS A 75 -16.70 -18.55 1.63
C LYS A 75 -16.42 -19.31 0.33
N ILE A 76 -17.45 -19.47 -0.51
CA ILE A 76 -17.33 -20.15 -1.80
C ILE A 76 -16.32 -19.45 -2.70
N ALA A 77 -16.37 -18.11 -2.75
CA ALA A 77 -15.39 -17.34 -3.49
C ALA A 77 -13.95 -17.57 -3.00
N ALA A 78 -13.73 -17.65 -1.68
CA ALA A 78 -12.41 -17.93 -1.13
C ALA A 78 -11.92 -19.33 -1.53
N ASP A 79 -12.77 -20.36 -1.45
CA ASP A 79 -12.42 -21.73 -1.83
C ASP A 79 -12.03 -21.82 -3.33
N LEU A 80 -12.75 -21.10 -4.21
CA LEU A 80 -12.42 -21.01 -5.63
C LEU A 80 -11.10 -20.29 -5.88
N ILE A 81 -10.83 -19.18 -5.18
CA ILE A 81 -9.56 -18.44 -5.29
C ILE A 81 -8.39 -19.30 -4.80
N GLU A 82 -8.54 -19.99 -3.68
CA GLU A 82 -7.54 -20.92 -3.14
C GLU A 82 -7.27 -22.05 -4.14
N ARG A 83 -8.31 -22.59 -4.79
CA ARG A 83 -8.15 -23.58 -5.85
C ARG A 83 -7.38 -23.04 -7.07
N ALA A 84 -7.62 -21.79 -7.46
CA ALA A 84 -6.86 -21.14 -8.54
C ALA A 84 -5.38 -20.99 -8.19
N VAL A 85 -5.06 -20.52 -6.98
CA VAL A 85 -3.67 -20.44 -6.49
C VAL A 85 -3.03 -21.83 -6.46
N TYR A 86 -3.74 -22.82 -5.93
CA TYR A 86 -3.29 -24.20 -5.85
C TYR A 86 -2.99 -24.83 -7.23
N THR A 87 -3.75 -24.49 -8.27
CA THR A 87 -3.42 -24.94 -9.65
C THR A 87 -2.03 -24.47 -10.06
N TYR A 88 -1.67 -23.22 -9.78
CA TYR A 88 -0.33 -22.70 -10.08
C TYR A 88 0.77 -23.31 -9.20
N GLU A 89 0.49 -23.53 -7.91
CA GLU A 89 1.44 -24.19 -6.99
C GLU A 89 1.78 -25.61 -7.46
N CYS A 90 0.80 -26.33 -8.00
CA CYS A 90 1.02 -27.65 -8.60
C CYS A 90 1.94 -27.61 -9.84
N GLY A 91 2.02 -26.45 -10.50
CA GLY A 91 2.84 -26.24 -11.68
C GLY A 91 4.27 -25.80 -11.37
N TYR A 92 4.66 -25.62 -10.10
CA TYR A 92 6.00 -25.13 -9.77
C TYR A 92 7.12 -26.02 -10.32
N HIS A 93 8.14 -25.38 -10.87
CA HIS A 93 9.34 -26.05 -11.36
C HIS A 93 10.07 -26.68 -10.15
N PRO A 94 10.68 -27.87 -10.26
CA PRO A 94 11.36 -28.52 -9.12
C PRO A 94 12.46 -27.68 -8.45
N LYS A 95 13.11 -26.79 -9.21
CA LYS A 95 14.10 -25.82 -8.70
C LYS A 95 13.49 -24.53 -8.12
N PHE A 96 12.19 -24.32 -8.27
CA PHE A 96 11.50 -23.17 -7.70
C PHE A 96 11.19 -23.45 -6.24
N ASN A 97 11.86 -22.73 -5.34
CA ASN A 97 11.54 -22.74 -3.93
C ASN A 97 10.77 -21.45 -3.59
N PRO A 98 9.47 -21.50 -3.25
CA PRO A 98 8.65 -20.33 -2.93
C PRO A 98 9.15 -19.49 -1.75
N LEU A 99 10.13 -19.96 -0.97
CA LEU A 99 10.71 -19.26 0.16
C LEU A 99 12.12 -18.69 -0.12
N ALA A 100 12.78 -19.07 -1.23
CA ALA A 100 14.19 -18.73 -1.50
C ALA A 100 14.38 -17.33 -2.11
N GLU A 101 15.17 -16.45 -1.48
CA GLU A 101 15.27 -15.02 -1.85
C GLU A 101 15.63 -14.72 -3.32
N ASN A 102 16.32 -15.64 -4.01
CA ASN A 102 16.85 -15.47 -5.36
C ASN A 102 15.94 -16.06 -6.46
N ARG A 103 14.63 -15.97 -6.28
CA ARG A 103 13.60 -16.41 -7.23
C ARG A 103 12.86 -15.22 -7.83
N ARG A 104 12.70 -15.19 -9.15
CA ARG A 104 11.91 -14.15 -9.84
C ARG A 104 10.93 -14.79 -10.80
N LEU A 105 9.78 -14.13 -10.97
CA LEU A 105 8.86 -14.45 -12.04
C LEU A 105 9.10 -13.44 -13.16
N HIS A 106 9.45 -13.91 -14.35
CA HIS A 106 9.42 -13.12 -15.57
C HIS A 106 7.98 -12.69 -15.82
N ASN A 107 7.72 -11.50 -16.34
CA ASN A 107 6.38 -11.18 -16.83
C ASN A 107 6.46 -11.09 -18.36
N GLN A 108 6.31 -12.25 -19.00
CA GLN A 108 5.90 -12.32 -20.39
C GLN A 108 4.40 -12.58 -20.38
N ARG A 109 3.66 -11.66 -20.98
CA ARG A 109 2.23 -11.42 -20.76
C ARG A 109 1.36 -12.68 -20.82
N ASN A 110 0.35 -12.68 -19.92
CA ASN A 110 -0.86 -13.52 -19.80
C ASN A 110 -0.88 -14.46 -18.57
N GLU A 111 -0.05 -15.50 -18.50
CA GLU A 111 -0.13 -16.52 -17.45
C GLU A 111 0.36 -16.03 -16.09
N ASP A 112 1.50 -15.33 -16.09
CA ASP A 112 2.09 -14.76 -14.89
C ASP A 112 1.17 -13.67 -14.30
N ASP A 113 0.51 -12.88 -15.17
CA ASP A 113 -0.49 -11.88 -14.77
C ASP A 113 -1.72 -12.51 -14.12
N GLU A 114 -2.19 -13.66 -14.64
CA GLU A 114 -3.28 -14.40 -14.02
C GLU A 114 -2.91 -14.96 -12.65
N PHE A 115 -1.68 -15.45 -12.47
CA PHE A 115 -1.18 -15.86 -11.16
C PHE A 115 -1.15 -14.69 -10.17
N PHE A 116 -0.63 -13.53 -10.58
CA PHE A 116 -0.65 -12.32 -9.77
C PHE A 116 -2.09 -11.89 -9.43
N ARG A 117 -3.03 -11.99 -10.38
CA ARG A 117 -4.46 -11.73 -10.14
C ARG A 117 -5.03 -12.69 -9.09
N ALA A 118 -4.70 -13.97 -9.15
CA ALA A 118 -5.08 -14.96 -8.13
C ALA A 118 -4.53 -14.58 -6.75
N LEU A 119 -3.24 -14.24 -6.65
CA LEU A 119 -2.62 -13.79 -5.40
C LEU A 119 -3.28 -12.53 -4.84
N ARG A 120 -3.58 -11.53 -5.69
CA ARG A 120 -4.30 -10.30 -5.28
C ARG A 120 -5.66 -10.65 -4.67
N ARG A 121 -6.43 -11.52 -5.33
CA ARG A 121 -7.73 -11.97 -4.82
C ARG A 121 -7.58 -12.72 -3.49
N HIS A 122 -6.56 -13.57 -3.37
CA HIS A 122 -6.27 -14.30 -2.15
C HIS A 122 -5.93 -13.36 -0.97
N ILE A 123 -5.07 -12.34 -1.19
CA ILE A 123 -4.77 -11.29 -0.21
C ILE A 123 -6.05 -10.58 0.26
N GLN A 124 -6.96 -10.24 -0.66
CA GLN A 124 -8.22 -9.59 -0.34
C GLN A 124 -9.13 -10.48 0.53
N CYS A 125 -9.22 -11.78 0.22
CA CYS A 125 -9.97 -12.74 1.03
C CYS A 125 -9.39 -12.91 2.43
N LEU A 126 -8.06 -13.06 2.55
CA LEU A 126 -7.37 -13.13 3.85
C LEU A 126 -7.61 -11.86 4.68
N ALA A 127 -7.50 -10.69 4.07
CA ALA A 127 -7.75 -9.41 4.72
C ALA A 127 -9.19 -9.29 5.25
N ARG A 128 -10.19 -9.74 4.46
CA ARG A 128 -11.61 -9.74 4.85
C ARG A 128 -11.88 -10.67 6.03
N ARG A 129 -11.23 -11.83 6.07
CA ARG A 129 -11.32 -12.81 7.17
C ARG A 129 -10.59 -12.37 8.45
N GLY A 130 -9.90 -11.23 8.44
CA GLY A 130 -9.08 -10.76 9.56
C GLY A 130 -7.72 -11.44 9.68
N CYS A 131 -7.35 -12.32 8.74
CA CYS A 131 -6.06 -12.99 8.66
C CYS A 131 -4.95 -12.05 8.14
N VAL A 132 -4.78 -10.89 8.79
CA VAL A 132 -3.89 -9.81 8.33
C VAL A 132 -2.42 -10.19 8.27
N ARG A 133 -1.97 -11.12 9.13
CA ARG A 133 -0.60 -11.65 9.10
C ARG A 133 -0.37 -12.49 7.85
N ALA A 134 -1.29 -13.39 7.53
CA ALA A 134 -1.21 -14.19 6.30
C ALA A 134 -1.27 -13.28 5.07
N ALA A 135 -2.20 -12.31 5.03
CA ALA A 135 -2.27 -11.33 3.96
C ALA A 135 -0.94 -10.57 3.74
N LEU A 136 -0.28 -10.19 4.84
CA LEU A 136 1.04 -9.55 4.77
C LEU A 136 2.10 -10.49 4.19
N GLU A 137 2.19 -11.74 4.63
CA GLU A 137 3.18 -12.70 4.09
C GLU A 137 2.92 -12.99 2.61
N THR A 138 1.66 -13.09 2.18
CA THR A 138 1.31 -13.20 0.75
C THR A 138 1.72 -11.96 -0.03
N CYS A 139 1.56 -10.75 0.54
CA CYS A 139 2.08 -9.53 -0.09
C CYS A 139 3.60 -9.56 -0.25
N LYS A 140 4.34 -10.00 0.77
CA LYS A 140 5.81 -10.12 0.70
C LYS A 140 6.22 -11.13 -0.36
N TYR A 141 5.54 -12.28 -0.40
CA TYR A 141 5.77 -13.31 -1.41
C TYR A 141 5.56 -12.74 -2.82
N ALA A 142 4.38 -12.18 -3.10
CA ALA A 142 4.05 -11.62 -4.40
C ALA A 142 5.03 -10.51 -4.82
N LEU A 143 5.39 -9.60 -3.90
CA LEU A 143 6.36 -8.54 -4.18
C LEU A 143 7.76 -9.11 -4.42
N SER A 144 8.17 -10.18 -3.73
CA SER A 144 9.49 -10.80 -3.91
C SER A 144 9.68 -11.46 -5.29
N LEU A 145 8.59 -11.85 -5.96
CA LEU A 145 8.63 -12.41 -7.31
C LEU A 145 9.03 -11.34 -8.34
N GLN A 146 8.57 -10.09 -8.14
CA GLN A 146 8.82 -8.95 -9.01
C GLN A 146 8.94 -7.63 -8.22
N PRO A 147 10.05 -7.44 -7.49
CA PRO A 147 10.18 -6.31 -6.56
C PRO A 147 10.29 -4.94 -7.24
N GLU A 148 10.79 -4.89 -8.47
CA GLU A 148 10.96 -3.65 -9.24
C GLU A 148 9.68 -3.21 -9.95
N ALA A 149 8.97 -4.17 -10.57
CA ALA A 149 7.76 -3.88 -11.33
C ALA A 149 6.53 -3.66 -10.44
N ASP A 150 6.48 -4.32 -9.27
CA ASP A 150 5.30 -4.34 -8.37
C ASP A 150 3.97 -4.44 -9.15
N PRO A 151 3.73 -5.54 -9.91
CA PRO A 151 2.57 -5.66 -10.80
C PRO A 151 1.23 -5.55 -10.06
N LEU A 152 1.26 -5.79 -8.75
CA LEU A 152 0.10 -5.73 -7.90
C LEU A 152 -0.12 -4.39 -7.19
N CYS A 153 0.80 -3.43 -7.37
CA CYS A 153 0.89 -2.16 -6.64
C CYS A 153 0.86 -2.37 -5.12
N LEU A 154 1.50 -3.45 -4.62
CA LEU A 154 1.55 -3.85 -3.22
C LEU A 154 2.17 -2.76 -2.35
N LEU A 155 3.14 -2.00 -2.86
CA LEU A 155 3.75 -0.90 -2.14
C LEU A 155 2.71 0.13 -1.66
N SER A 156 1.59 0.28 -2.37
CA SER A 156 0.51 1.22 -2.03
C SER A 156 -0.37 0.79 -0.84
N TYR A 157 -0.26 -0.46 -0.36
CA TYR A 157 -1.07 -0.94 0.76
C TYR A 157 -0.39 -1.93 1.72
N ILE A 158 0.82 -2.42 1.44
CA ILE A 158 1.54 -3.38 2.31
C ILE A 158 1.77 -2.83 3.72
N GLY A 159 2.00 -1.51 3.86
CA GLY A 159 2.14 -0.83 5.15
C GLY A 159 0.91 -0.97 6.05
N PHE A 160 -0.30 -0.99 5.48
CA PHE A 160 -1.53 -1.20 6.24
C PHE A 160 -1.55 -2.58 6.91
N TYR A 161 -1.23 -3.63 6.16
CA TYR A 161 -1.17 -4.99 6.70
C TYR A 161 -0.04 -5.15 7.71
N ALA A 162 1.10 -4.50 7.48
CA ALA A 162 2.23 -4.54 8.40
C ALA A 162 1.88 -3.96 9.77
N ILE A 163 1.19 -2.81 9.82
CA ILE A 163 0.72 -2.22 11.08
C ILE A 163 -0.30 -3.12 11.78
N ARG A 164 -1.30 -3.62 11.04
CA ARG A 164 -2.34 -4.50 11.63
C ARG A 164 -1.78 -5.83 12.13
N ALA A 165 -0.75 -6.35 11.48
CA ALA A 165 -0.05 -7.58 11.89
C ALA A 165 1.02 -7.33 12.97
N LYS A 166 1.15 -6.09 13.48
CA LYS A 166 2.13 -5.67 14.49
C LYS A 166 3.59 -5.90 14.06
N GLN A 167 3.88 -5.81 12.76
CA GLN A 167 5.20 -6.05 12.17
C GLN A 167 5.98 -4.75 11.99
N TYR A 168 6.12 -3.99 13.07
CA TYR A 168 6.68 -2.63 13.05
C TYR A 168 8.17 -2.61 12.68
N ALA A 169 8.95 -3.49 13.30
CA ALA A 169 10.38 -3.61 13.02
C ALA A 169 10.67 -4.10 11.60
N TRP A 170 9.80 -4.95 11.05
CA TRP A 170 9.92 -5.38 9.66
C TRP A 170 9.59 -4.23 8.71
N LEU A 171 8.52 -3.47 8.95
CA LEU A 171 8.11 -2.37 8.08
C LEU A 171 9.18 -1.28 7.98
N THR A 172 9.78 -0.89 9.11
CA THR A 172 10.84 0.13 9.14
C THR A 172 12.07 -0.32 8.34
N LYS A 173 12.51 -1.57 8.51
CA LYS A 173 13.59 -2.15 7.69
C LYS A 173 13.22 -2.21 6.22
N PHE A 174 12.01 -2.67 5.91
CA PHE A 174 11.48 -2.79 4.55
C PHE A 174 11.50 -1.44 3.81
N VAL A 175 10.97 -0.38 4.42
CA VAL A 175 10.94 0.95 3.80
C VAL A 175 12.35 1.48 3.53
N ASN A 176 13.29 1.28 4.46
CA ASN A 176 14.68 1.70 4.28
C ASN A 176 15.38 0.96 3.12
N LEU A 177 15.12 -0.34 2.96
CA LEU A 177 15.65 -1.12 1.84
C LEU A 177 15.00 -0.71 0.51
N PHE A 178 13.67 -0.59 0.48
CA PHE A 178 12.94 -0.23 -0.74
C PHE A 178 13.16 1.21 -1.19
N ASN A 179 13.67 2.10 -0.35
CA ASN A 179 14.12 3.43 -0.78
C ASN A 179 15.31 3.42 -1.75
N LYS A 180 15.98 2.27 -1.91
CA LYS A 180 17.08 2.07 -2.86
C LYS A 180 16.63 1.54 -4.22
N TYR A 181 15.36 1.13 -4.35
CA TYR A 181 14.80 0.64 -5.60
C TYR A 181 14.42 1.79 -6.55
N PRO A 182 14.27 1.54 -7.87
CA PRO A 182 13.92 2.57 -8.86
C PRO A 182 12.66 3.35 -8.51
N ILE A 183 11.66 2.67 -7.91
CA ILE A 183 10.47 3.30 -7.34
C ILE A 183 10.60 3.28 -5.82
N PRO A 184 11.19 4.32 -5.20
CA PRO A 184 11.47 4.27 -3.77
C PRO A 184 10.21 4.39 -2.93
N ALA A 185 10.18 3.61 -1.83
CA ALA A 185 9.08 3.57 -0.85
C ALA A 185 8.65 4.97 -0.35
N ARG A 186 9.58 5.92 -0.35
CA ARG A 186 9.39 7.32 0.05
C ARG A 186 8.33 8.10 -0.75
N TYR A 187 7.98 7.66 -1.95
CA TYR A 187 6.95 8.27 -2.80
C TYR A 187 5.53 7.79 -2.45
N PHE A 188 5.39 6.81 -1.58
CA PHE A 188 4.11 6.25 -1.19
C PHE A 188 3.64 6.83 0.15
N PRO A 189 2.52 7.58 0.19
CA PRO A 189 2.02 8.16 1.43
C PRO A 189 1.71 7.06 2.46
N ASN A 190 1.17 5.92 2.02
CA ASN A 190 0.84 4.83 2.92
C ASN A 190 2.06 4.28 3.67
N LEU A 191 3.22 4.19 3.02
CA LEU A 191 4.43 3.70 3.66
C LEU A 191 5.02 4.74 4.61
N ARG A 192 4.96 6.04 4.26
CA ARG A 192 5.42 7.13 5.13
C ARG A 192 4.61 7.21 6.43
N PHE A 193 3.29 7.30 6.32
CA PHE A 193 2.39 7.37 7.47
C PHE A 193 2.42 6.07 8.29
N ALA A 194 2.49 4.90 7.64
CA ALA A 194 2.65 3.64 8.35
C ALA A 194 4.01 3.54 9.06
N THR A 195 5.10 4.06 8.49
CA THR A 195 6.41 4.07 9.15
C THR A 195 6.38 4.90 10.44
N ALA A 196 5.76 6.08 10.40
CA ALA A 196 5.58 6.91 11.58
C ALA A 196 4.78 6.19 12.68
N LEU A 197 3.67 5.54 12.32
CA LEU A 197 2.90 4.70 13.25
C LEU A 197 3.72 3.52 13.78
N ALA A 198 4.50 2.84 12.95
CA ALA A 198 5.34 1.73 13.38
C ALA A 198 6.36 2.17 14.44
N LEU A 199 7.03 3.30 14.20
CA LEU A 199 7.98 3.87 15.16
C LEU A 199 7.28 4.23 16.48
N LEU A 200 6.10 4.88 16.41
CA LEU A 200 5.31 5.21 17.60
C LEU A 200 4.96 3.95 18.42
N GLN A 201 4.52 2.88 17.77
CA GLN A 201 4.16 1.62 18.44
C GLN A 201 5.38 0.89 19.03
N MET A 202 6.53 0.96 18.35
CA MET A 202 7.79 0.43 18.88
C MET A 202 8.20 1.17 20.15
N ASN A 203 8.12 2.50 20.16
CA ASN A 203 8.44 3.30 21.35
C ASN A 203 7.54 2.99 22.54
N ARG A 204 6.24 2.79 22.28
CA ARG A 204 5.27 2.37 23.30
C ARG A 204 5.64 1.01 23.89
N SER A 205 6.09 0.07 23.07
CA SER A 205 6.47 -1.28 23.50
C SER A 205 7.78 -1.30 24.31
N THR A 206 8.70 -0.36 24.06
CA THR A 206 9.97 -0.24 24.79
C THR A 206 9.89 0.61 26.05
N ARG A 207 8.76 1.29 26.29
CA ARG A 207 8.58 2.15 27.46
C ARG A 207 8.46 1.28 28.70
N LYS A 208 9.52 1.21 29.51
CA LYS A 208 9.46 0.61 30.85
C LYS A 208 8.47 1.40 31.73
N PRO A 209 7.81 0.74 32.71
CA PRO A 209 7.10 1.45 33.77
C PRO A 209 8.04 2.47 34.42
N PRO A 210 7.54 3.62 34.89
CA PRO A 210 8.39 4.57 35.59
C PRO A 210 8.96 3.91 36.86
N ASP A 211 10.28 3.68 36.89
CA ASP A 211 10.98 3.42 38.16
C ASP A 211 10.93 4.69 39.02
N LYS A 212 10.84 4.51 40.34
CA LYS A 212 10.64 5.60 41.32
C LYS A 212 11.79 6.62 41.37
N ASP A 213 12.95 6.32 40.79
CA ASP A 213 14.15 7.17 40.82
C ASP A 213 14.50 7.87 39.49
N ASP A 214 13.65 7.78 38.47
CA ASP A 214 13.95 8.40 37.18
C ASP A 214 13.65 9.92 37.18
N THR A 215 14.72 10.72 37.30
CA THR A 215 14.68 12.18 37.08
C THR A 215 14.10 12.54 35.69
N PRO A 216 13.27 13.59 35.58
CA PRO A 216 12.49 13.91 34.36
C PRO A 216 13.35 14.29 33.14
N ASP A 217 14.59 14.74 33.33
CA ASP A 217 15.42 15.29 32.24
C ASP A 217 16.14 14.24 31.38
N LYS A 218 16.26 12.98 31.81
CA LYS A 218 16.86 11.89 31.00
C LYS A 218 15.84 11.12 30.14
N LYS A 219 14.54 11.46 30.22
CA LYS A 219 13.42 10.71 29.61
C LYS A 219 12.79 11.35 28.36
N ARG A 220 13.44 12.34 27.73
CA ARG A 220 13.08 12.74 26.35
C ARG A 220 13.70 11.73 25.37
N ASN A 221 12.95 10.63 25.25
CA ASN A 221 13.18 9.47 24.40
C ASN A 221 13.47 9.84 22.94
N GLY A 222 14.71 9.70 22.48
CA GLY A 222 15.07 9.85 21.06
C GLY A 222 14.32 8.90 20.10
N GLY A 223 13.52 7.96 20.60
CA GLY A 223 12.57 7.18 19.80
C GLY A 223 11.26 7.92 19.50
N ALA A 224 10.66 8.60 20.49
CA ALA A 224 9.42 9.36 20.32
C ALA A 224 9.61 10.54 19.36
N ASP A 225 10.81 11.12 19.41
CA ASP A 225 11.26 12.16 18.50
C ASP A 225 11.31 11.62 17.07
N LYS A 226 11.93 10.45 16.83
CA LYS A 226 11.97 9.81 15.49
C LYS A 226 10.60 9.50 14.90
N ALA A 227 9.64 9.05 15.72
CA ALA A 227 8.29 8.79 15.23
C ALA A 227 7.62 10.10 14.77
N THR A 228 7.81 11.17 15.53
CA THR A 228 7.27 12.49 15.22
C THR A 228 7.96 13.09 14.00
N GLU A 229 9.28 13.03 13.90
CA GLU A 229 10.06 13.43 12.72
C GLU A 229 9.59 12.70 11.46
N ALA A 230 9.34 11.39 11.55
CA ALA A 230 8.83 10.60 10.44
C ALA A 230 7.42 11.04 10.01
N LEU A 231 6.55 11.39 10.97
CA LEU A 231 5.23 11.94 10.68
C LEU A 231 5.33 13.33 10.08
N GLU A 232 6.23 14.18 10.57
CA GLU A 232 6.45 15.52 10.03
C GLU A 232 6.86 15.46 8.57
N ALA A 233 7.85 14.61 8.24
CA ALA A 233 8.27 14.38 6.87
C ALA A 233 7.14 13.84 5.99
N ALA A 234 6.26 12.98 6.54
CA ALA A 234 5.10 12.46 5.82
C ALA A 234 4.08 13.57 5.51
N VAL A 235 3.76 14.40 6.49
CA VAL A 235 2.81 15.53 6.32
C VAL A 235 3.38 16.59 5.38
N TYR A 236 4.68 16.88 5.48
CA TYR A 236 5.34 17.85 4.61
C TYR A 236 5.24 17.45 3.14
N LEU A 237 5.46 16.17 2.83
CA LEU A 237 5.41 15.66 1.45
C LEU A 237 3.99 15.43 0.94
N PHE A 238 3.06 15.08 1.83
CA PHE A 238 1.70 14.71 1.47
C PHE A 238 0.66 15.47 2.31
N PRO A 239 0.60 16.81 2.23
CA PRO A 239 -0.27 17.61 3.09
C PRO A 239 -1.76 17.30 2.87
N THR A 240 -2.16 16.98 1.63
CA THR A 240 -3.56 16.65 1.30
C THR A 240 -4.03 15.31 1.85
N VAL A 241 -3.10 14.43 2.22
CA VAL A 241 -3.42 13.16 2.87
C VAL A 241 -4.02 13.40 4.25
N VAL A 242 -3.57 14.43 4.99
CA VAL A 242 -4.10 14.72 6.33
C VAL A 242 -5.60 15.02 6.24
N HIS A 243 -6.00 15.91 5.33
CA HIS A 243 -7.41 16.22 5.10
C HIS A 243 -8.22 14.97 4.73
N SER A 244 -7.73 14.21 3.74
CA SER A 244 -8.39 12.98 3.28
C SER A 244 -8.52 11.93 4.40
N LEU A 245 -7.48 11.78 5.22
CA LEU A 245 -7.41 10.82 6.31
C LEU A 245 -8.37 11.17 7.43
N VAL A 246 -8.39 12.42 7.90
CA VAL A 246 -9.32 12.86 8.95
C VAL A 246 -10.76 12.75 8.45
N THR A 247 -11.02 13.10 7.19
CA THR A 247 -12.35 12.93 6.56
C THR A 247 -12.79 11.47 6.54
N ALA A 248 -11.86 10.54 6.25
CA ALA A 248 -12.14 9.11 6.22
C ALA A 248 -12.28 8.48 7.62
N VAL A 249 -11.67 9.08 8.66
CA VAL A 249 -11.88 8.68 10.06
C VAL A 249 -13.29 9.08 10.50
N ASP A 250 -13.59 10.39 10.45
CA ASP A 250 -14.92 10.94 10.64
C ASP A 250 -14.98 12.37 10.07
N ALA A 251 -15.81 12.56 9.04
CA ALA A 251 -16.01 13.85 8.39
C ALA A 251 -16.55 14.95 9.33
N LYS A 252 -17.16 14.58 10.47
CA LYS A 252 -17.65 15.54 11.47
C LYS A 252 -16.50 16.25 12.19
N ILE A 253 -15.34 15.60 12.34
CA ILE A 253 -14.16 16.19 13.02
C ILE A 253 -13.79 17.52 12.37
N LEU A 254 -13.69 17.57 11.04
CA LEU A 254 -13.30 18.79 10.31
C LEU A 254 -14.35 19.91 10.39
N LYS A 255 -15.61 19.58 10.68
CA LYS A 255 -16.71 20.55 10.78
C LYS A 255 -16.89 21.09 12.19
N GLN A 256 -16.71 20.24 13.21
CA GLN A 256 -17.07 20.54 14.60
C GLN A 256 -15.86 20.94 15.46
N ASP A 257 -14.69 20.36 15.20
CA ASP A 257 -13.50 20.62 16.01
C ASP A 257 -12.71 21.80 15.45
N THR A 258 -12.82 22.94 16.13
CA THR A 258 -12.15 24.20 15.76
C THR A 258 -10.63 24.07 15.70
N ARG A 259 -10.06 23.08 16.38
CA ARG A 259 -8.62 22.81 16.38
C ARG A 259 -8.11 22.33 15.02
N TRP A 260 -8.99 21.94 14.10
CA TRP A 260 -8.66 21.54 12.72
C TRP A 260 -8.89 22.62 11.66
N LYS A 261 -9.27 23.84 12.07
CA LYS A 261 -9.54 24.96 11.12
C LYS A 261 -8.36 25.27 10.19
N PHE A 262 -7.13 24.98 10.59
CA PHE A 262 -5.94 25.16 9.74
C PHE A 262 -6.00 24.34 8.44
N LEU A 263 -6.71 23.20 8.44
CA LEU A 263 -6.92 22.38 7.23
C LEU A 263 -7.99 22.93 6.30
N GLN A 264 -8.89 23.82 6.75
CA GLN A 264 -9.95 24.38 5.89
C GLN A 264 -9.39 25.39 4.88
N LYS A 265 -8.23 26.01 5.15
CA LYS A 265 -7.55 26.94 4.22
C LYS A 265 -6.78 26.22 3.12
N ALA A 266 -6.28 25.02 3.38
CA ALA A 266 -5.72 24.16 2.35
C ALA A 266 -6.89 23.42 1.72
N ASN A 267 -7.32 23.79 0.50
CA ASN A 267 -8.56 23.31 -0.16
C ASN A 267 -8.66 21.79 -0.44
N GLY A 268 -7.99 20.92 0.34
CA GLY A 268 -8.04 19.47 0.25
C GLY A 268 -7.49 18.92 -1.06
N SER A 269 -7.01 19.79 -1.95
CA SER A 269 -6.50 19.46 -3.27
C SER A 269 -5.04 19.82 -3.40
N SER A 270 -4.31 18.91 -4.04
CA SER A 270 -2.88 19.05 -4.34
C SER A 270 -2.63 19.76 -5.67
N GLY A 271 -3.71 20.16 -6.38
CA GLY A 271 -3.64 20.61 -7.77
C GLY A 271 -3.53 19.46 -8.78
N SER A 272 -3.40 18.21 -8.31
CA SER A 272 -3.36 17.01 -9.16
C SER A 272 -4.46 16.02 -8.76
N ALA A 273 -5.39 15.77 -9.68
CA ALA A 273 -6.46 14.79 -9.48
C ALA A 273 -5.93 13.38 -9.15
N PHE A 274 -4.76 13.02 -9.69
CA PHE A 274 -4.11 11.74 -9.44
C PHE A 274 -3.62 11.63 -7.99
N VAL A 275 -2.89 12.65 -7.49
CA VAL A 275 -2.38 12.68 -6.11
C VAL A 275 -3.54 12.70 -5.10
N ASP A 276 -4.59 13.47 -5.38
CA ASP A 276 -5.79 13.50 -4.55
C ASP A 276 -6.51 12.14 -4.53
N LYS A 277 -6.53 11.42 -5.65
CA LYS A 277 -7.10 10.06 -5.71
C LYS A 277 -6.27 9.07 -4.89
N ILE A 278 -4.94 9.11 -4.97
CA ILE A 278 -4.06 8.28 -4.14
C ILE A 278 -4.26 8.58 -2.67
N ALA A 279 -4.33 9.87 -2.29
CA ALA A 279 -4.57 10.29 -0.91
C ALA A 279 -5.89 9.74 -0.38
N LYS A 280 -6.97 9.83 -1.15
CA LYS A 280 -8.28 9.26 -0.81
C LYS A 280 -8.25 7.73 -0.68
N ILE A 281 -7.59 7.03 -1.61
CA ILE A 281 -7.46 5.56 -1.56
C ILE A 281 -6.68 5.13 -0.30
N PHE A 282 -5.58 5.81 0.00
CA PHE A 282 -4.80 5.56 1.22
C PHE A 282 -5.64 5.81 2.48
N ALA A 283 -6.30 6.98 2.54
CA ALA A 283 -7.12 7.39 3.66
C ALA A 283 -8.25 6.41 3.94
N ALA A 284 -9.02 6.02 2.92
CA ALA A 284 -10.12 5.07 3.05
C ALA A 284 -9.65 3.72 3.62
N ARG A 285 -8.47 3.25 3.21
CA ARG A 285 -7.90 1.99 3.72
C ARG A 285 -7.36 2.11 5.14
N SER A 286 -6.68 3.22 5.43
CA SER A 286 -5.88 3.36 6.65
C SER A 286 -6.60 4.07 7.78
N ALA A 287 -7.77 4.67 7.55
CA ALA A 287 -8.55 5.40 8.55
C ALA A 287 -8.73 4.63 9.86
N VAL A 288 -8.95 3.32 9.80
CA VAL A 288 -9.10 2.46 11.00
C VAL A 288 -7.86 2.50 11.92
N LEU A 289 -6.67 2.75 11.38
CA LEU A 289 -5.42 2.86 12.13
C LEU A 289 -5.30 4.18 12.91
N TRP A 290 -6.12 5.18 12.55
CA TRP A 290 -6.07 6.54 13.09
C TRP A 290 -7.33 6.91 13.87
N ARG A 291 -8.14 5.93 14.29
CA ARG A 291 -9.37 6.18 15.06
C ARG A 291 -9.12 6.53 16.52
N GLY A 292 -7.96 6.18 17.07
CA GLY A 292 -7.65 6.48 18.47
C GLY A 292 -7.45 7.97 18.70
N GLN A 293 -7.94 8.46 19.85
CA GLN A 293 -7.86 9.89 20.19
C GLN A 293 -6.40 10.36 20.28
N GLU A 294 -5.51 9.53 20.81
CA GLU A 294 -4.07 9.83 20.88
C GLU A 294 -3.46 10.00 19.49
N GLU A 295 -3.77 9.09 18.56
CA GLU A 295 -3.26 9.16 17.18
C GLU A 295 -3.80 10.40 16.44
N LEU A 296 -5.06 10.76 16.66
CA LEU A 296 -5.67 11.97 16.08
C LEU A 296 -5.07 13.24 16.66
N ASP A 297 -4.88 13.34 17.97
CA ASP A 297 -4.27 14.52 18.60
C ASP A 297 -2.79 14.65 18.22
N TRP A 298 -2.07 13.54 18.10
CA TRP A 298 -0.70 13.51 17.58
C TRP A 298 -0.64 13.96 16.11
N LEU A 299 -1.54 13.47 15.26
CA LEU A 299 -1.65 13.91 13.87
C LEU A 299 -1.97 15.40 13.77
N ARG A 300 -2.93 15.88 14.57
CA ARG A 300 -3.36 17.28 14.60
C ARG A 300 -2.22 18.22 14.96
N THR A 301 -1.55 17.94 16.07
CA THR A 301 -0.44 18.77 16.58
C THR A 301 0.72 18.79 15.60
N THR A 302 1.08 17.63 15.05
CA THR A 302 2.15 17.53 14.05
C THR A 302 1.78 18.26 12.75
N ALA A 303 0.56 18.07 12.23
CA ALA A 303 0.12 18.72 11.01
C ALA A 303 -0.02 20.24 11.16
N SER A 304 -0.54 20.71 12.30
CA SER A 304 -0.60 22.15 12.58
C SER A 304 0.79 22.79 12.62
N ARG A 305 1.77 22.09 13.18
CA ARG A 305 3.17 22.55 13.21
C ARG A 305 3.78 22.60 11.81
N VAL A 306 3.73 21.49 11.07
CA VAL A 306 4.35 21.40 9.73
C VAL A 306 3.71 22.34 8.73
N LEU A 307 2.38 22.44 8.71
CA LEU A 307 1.68 23.31 7.76
C LEU A 307 1.88 24.79 8.09
N SER A 308 2.19 25.13 9.35
CA SER A 308 2.61 26.50 9.70
C SER A 308 3.96 26.88 9.10
N TRP A 309 4.87 25.92 8.86
CA TRP A 309 6.13 26.17 8.16
C TRP A 309 5.90 26.60 6.71
N GLY A 310 4.91 26.01 6.04
CA GLY A 310 4.51 26.41 4.68
C GLY A 310 4.05 27.87 4.63
N THR A 311 3.20 28.29 5.58
CA THR A 311 2.82 29.71 5.68
C THR A 311 4.00 30.63 5.99
N TRP A 312 5.02 30.15 6.71
CA TRP A 312 6.23 30.94 7.00
C TRP A 312 7.18 31.03 5.80
N LEU A 313 7.35 29.95 5.01
CA LEU A 313 8.15 29.96 3.78
C LEU A 313 7.52 30.83 2.69
N PHE A 314 6.19 30.79 2.55
CA PHE A 314 5.47 31.71 1.66
C PHE A 314 5.52 33.16 2.18
N ASN A 315 5.37 33.39 3.49
CA ASN A 315 5.45 34.75 4.06
C ASN A 315 6.86 35.34 4.07
N THR A 316 7.92 34.54 4.16
CA THR A 316 9.30 35.03 4.05
C THR A 316 9.69 35.33 2.61
N HIS A 317 9.20 34.57 1.64
CA HIS A 317 9.34 34.95 0.22
C HIS A 317 8.51 36.19 -0.13
N THR A 318 7.29 36.36 0.40
CA THR A 318 6.52 37.60 0.18
C THR A 318 7.07 38.79 0.97
N HIS A 319 7.65 38.60 2.16
CA HIS A 319 8.35 39.67 2.87
C HIS A 319 9.63 40.09 2.16
N HIS A 320 10.44 39.16 1.63
CA HIS A 320 11.61 39.53 0.82
C HIS A 320 11.22 40.26 -0.48
N ILE A 321 10.08 39.93 -1.09
CA ILE A 321 9.56 40.63 -2.26
C ILE A 321 8.99 42.01 -1.89
N HIS A 322 8.38 42.17 -0.72
CA HIS A 322 7.89 43.47 -0.25
C HIS A 322 9.01 44.41 0.21
N THR A 323 10.03 43.91 0.92
CA THR A 323 11.19 44.73 1.30
C THR A 323 12.02 45.15 0.09
N HIS A 324 12.11 44.31 -0.96
CA HIS A 324 12.74 44.72 -2.22
C HIS A 324 11.93 45.78 -2.98
N LYS A 325 10.60 45.71 -2.97
CA LYS A 325 9.74 46.73 -3.60
C LYS A 325 9.78 48.07 -2.85
N GLU A 326 9.87 48.06 -1.53
CA GLU A 326 10.00 49.29 -0.73
C GLU A 326 11.38 49.94 -0.88
N CYS A 327 12.48 49.16 -0.98
CA CYS A 327 13.81 49.71 -1.30
C CYS A 327 13.88 50.30 -2.72
N ILE A 328 13.18 49.71 -3.71
CA ILE A 328 13.14 50.23 -5.08
C ILE A 328 12.29 51.51 -5.17
N HIS A 329 11.18 51.60 -4.43
CA HIS A 329 10.37 52.83 -4.38
C HIS A 329 11.01 53.96 -3.56
N ALA A 330 11.79 53.65 -2.52
CA ALA A 330 12.54 54.66 -1.78
C ALA A 330 13.70 55.26 -2.60
N LYS A 331 14.39 54.44 -3.43
CA LYS A 331 15.42 54.94 -4.36
C LYS A 331 14.86 55.74 -5.53
N ALA A 332 13.62 55.48 -5.95
CA ALA A 332 12.96 56.21 -7.03
C ALA A 332 12.36 57.58 -6.61
N ARG A 333 12.24 57.87 -5.30
CA ARG A 333 11.71 59.15 -4.78
C ARG A 333 12.76 60.09 -4.19
N GLY A 334 14.04 59.69 -4.17
CA GLY A 334 15.15 60.51 -3.67
C GLY A 334 16.07 61.07 -4.76
N GLY A 335 15.66 61.02 -6.02
CA GLY A 335 16.47 61.40 -7.19
C GLY A 335 15.89 62.55 -8.02
N GLU A 336 14.98 63.35 -7.46
CA GLU A 336 14.55 64.63 -8.04
C GLU A 336 14.60 65.69 -6.94
N ALA A 337 15.81 66.24 -6.73
CA ALA A 337 16.08 67.57 -6.19
C ALA A 337 17.50 67.98 -6.60
#